data_AF-B1X1E1-F1
#
_entry.id   AF-B1X1E1-F1
#
_cell.length_a   1.000
_cell.length_b   1.000
_cell.length_c   1.000
_cell.angle_alpha   90.00
_cell.angle_beta   90.00
_cell.angle_gamma   90.00
#
_symmetry.space_group_name_H-M   'P 1'
#
loop_
_entity.id
_entity.type
_entity.pdbx_description
1 polymer ?
#
loop_
_entity_poly.entity_id
_entity_poly.type
_entity_poly.pdbx_seq_one_letter_code
_entity_poly.pdbx_strand_id
1 'polypeptide(L)'
;MHQLAVIILNYFSSPDKINKEKTIIVNLLPYVDNAKVDIRKLRDYCLNPDHDDGKHKAHLFSSILGMTADNAEELRQIIFKMIKTHEAKLGRKDKYGQRYTVDFTLKWQNKSAIIRTGWIIENHSKIPKLTTCYPL
;
A
#
# COMPACT_ATOMS: atom_id res chain seq x y z
N MET A 1 20.80 -21.87 -25.77
CA MET A 1 20.74 -21.99 -24.30
C MET A 1 22.13 -21.91 -23.65
N HIS A 2 22.99 -20.94 -23.98
CA HIS A 2 24.37 -20.89 -23.43
C HIS A 2 24.92 -19.46 -23.20
N GLN A 3 24.05 -18.46 -23.05
CA GLN A 3 24.50 -17.07 -22.81
C GLN A 3 24.16 -16.51 -21.42
N LEU A 4 23.38 -17.25 -20.61
CA LEU A 4 23.07 -16.87 -19.23
C LEU A 4 24.16 -17.31 -18.23
N ALA A 5 25.01 -18.30 -18.56
CA ALA A 5 26.04 -18.79 -17.66
C ALA A 5 27.31 -17.92 -17.61
N VAL A 6 27.60 -17.13 -18.66
CA VAL A 6 28.83 -16.34 -18.75
C VAL A 6 28.79 -15.07 -17.88
N ILE A 7 27.59 -14.54 -17.60
CA ILE A 7 27.45 -13.36 -16.72
C ILE A 7 27.83 -13.69 -15.27
N ILE A 8 27.56 -14.92 -14.82
CA ILE A 8 27.81 -15.34 -13.44
C ILE A 8 29.31 -15.54 -13.16
N LEU A 9 30.08 -16.00 -14.14
CA LEU A 9 31.51 -16.30 -13.96
C LEU A 9 32.41 -15.06 -13.97
N ASN A 10 32.03 -13.98 -14.66
CA ASN A 10 32.83 -12.75 -14.69
C ASN A 10 32.71 -11.92 -13.40
N TYR A 11 31.83 -12.27 -12.47
CA TYR A 11 31.66 -11.57 -11.19
C TYR A 11 32.57 -12.07 -10.06
N PHE A 12 33.34 -13.15 -10.26
CA PHE A 12 34.09 -13.80 -9.17
C PHE A 12 35.62 -13.57 -9.15
N SER A 13 36.18 -12.70 -10.00
CA SER A 13 37.62 -12.44 -10.02
C SER A 13 37.97 -10.98 -9.75
N SER A 14 37.74 -10.49 -8.54
CA SER A 14 38.51 -9.36 -7.99
C SER A 14 38.41 -9.35 -6.45
N PRO A 15 39.51 -9.62 -5.71
CA PRO A 15 39.45 -9.83 -4.27
C PRO A 15 39.56 -8.56 -3.42
N ASP A 16 39.38 -7.36 -3.97
CA ASP A 16 39.48 -6.12 -3.19
C ASP A 16 38.59 -5.00 -3.74
N LYS A 17 37.32 -5.01 -3.31
CA LYS A 17 36.45 -3.83 -3.08
C LYS A 17 35.04 -4.32 -2.78
N ILE A 18 34.72 -4.44 -1.49
CA ILE A 18 33.36 -4.64 -0.99
C ILE A 18 32.57 -3.35 -1.26
N ASN A 19 32.06 -3.20 -2.48
CA ASN A 19 30.97 -2.27 -2.76
C ASN A 19 29.72 -2.89 -2.16
N LYS A 20 29.29 -2.39 -0.98
CA LYS A 20 27.98 -2.68 -0.43
C LYS A 20 26.93 -2.33 -1.49
N GLU A 21 26.35 -3.35 -2.12
CA GLU A 21 25.14 -3.21 -2.89
C GLU A 21 24.15 -2.39 -2.06
N LYS A 22 23.75 -1.24 -2.59
CA LYS A 22 22.80 -0.35 -1.95
C LYS A 22 21.48 -1.09 -1.81
N THR A 23 21.27 -1.76 -0.69
CA THR A 23 19.95 -2.22 -0.26
C THR A 23 19.04 -1.00 -0.37
N ILE A 24 18.10 -1.00 -1.31
CA ILE A 24 17.10 0.05 -1.38
C ILE A 24 16.30 -0.09 -0.10
N ILE A 25 16.56 0.77 0.89
CA ILE A 25 15.76 0.83 2.10
C ILE A 25 14.43 1.44 1.67
N VAL A 26 13.50 0.58 1.25
CA VAL A 26 12.12 0.97 1.01
C VAL A 26 11.55 1.33 2.38
N ASN A 27 11.14 2.58 2.54
CA ASN A 27 10.53 3.05 3.78
C ASN A 27 9.10 2.52 3.87
N LEU A 28 8.93 1.27 4.29
CA LEU A 28 7.61 0.63 4.43
C LEU A 28 6.80 1.24 5.57
N LEU A 29 5.50 0.92 5.61
CA LEU A 29 4.65 1.29 6.73
C LEU A 29 5.20 0.66 8.03
N PRO A 30 5.51 1.45 9.08
CA PRO A 30 6.05 0.87 10.32
C PRO A 30 5.08 -0.14 10.93
N TYR A 31 5.60 -1.26 11.44
CA TYR A 31 4.79 -2.36 11.99
C TYR A 31 3.77 -2.95 10.99
N VAL A 32 4.13 -3.01 9.71
CA VAL A 32 3.24 -3.47 8.62
C VAL A 32 2.56 -4.81 8.89
N ASP A 33 3.25 -5.77 9.52
CA ASP A 33 2.68 -7.09 9.81
C ASP A 33 1.57 -7.05 10.88
N ASN A 34 1.49 -5.96 11.66
CA ASN A 34 0.43 -5.73 12.64
C ASN A 34 -0.70 -4.85 12.08
N ALA A 35 -0.63 -4.44 10.80
CA ALA A 35 -1.60 -3.52 10.22
C ALA A 35 -3.02 -4.06 10.32
N LYS A 36 -3.98 -3.17 10.62
CA LYS A 36 -5.40 -3.49 10.67
C LYS A 36 -6.17 -2.69 9.63
N VAL A 37 -6.82 -3.42 8.74
CA VAL A 37 -7.81 -2.90 7.80
C VAL A 37 -9.18 -3.39 8.28
N ASP A 38 -9.89 -2.56 9.04
CA ASP A 38 -11.28 -2.87 9.42
C ASP A 38 -12.13 -2.90 8.16
N ILE A 39 -12.82 -4.02 7.90
CA ILE A 39 -13.65 -4.19 6.70
C ILE A 39 -14.73 -3.11 6.61
N ARG A 40 -15.25 -2.63 7.74
CA ARG A 40 -16.26 -1.56 7.79
C ARG A 40 -15.71 -0.24 7.26
N LYS A 41 -14.41 0.02 7.42
CA LYS A 41 -13.78 1.22 6.86
C LYS A 41 -13.76 1.19 5.32
N LEU A 42 -13.67 0.00 4.72
CA LEU A 42 -13.76 -0.16 3.28
C LEU A 42 -15.22 -0.20 2.82
N ARG A 43 -15.99 -1.17 3.30
CA ARG A 43 -17.38 -1.44 2.89
C ARG A 43 -18.33 -0.30 3.22
N ASP A 44 -18.31 0.17 4.47
CA ASP A 44 -19.34 1.07 4.99
C ASP A 44 -18.95 2.55 4.83
N TYR A 45 -17.69 2.85 4.46
CA TYR A 45 -17.17 4.20 4.27
C TYR A 45 -16.54 4.45 2.88
N CYS A 46 -15.46 3.77 2.51
CA CYS A 46 -14.73 4.09 1.25
C CYS A 46 -15.49 3.69 -0.01
N LEU A 47 -16.25 2.60 0.05
CA LEU A 47 -16.99 2.00 -1.07
C LEU A 47 -18.51 2.19 -0.94
N ASN A 48 -18.95 2.94 0.07
CA ASN A 48 -20.36 3.18 0.33
C ASN A 48 -20.83 4.48 -0.37
N PRO A 49 -21.70 4.40 -1.39
CA PRO A 49 -22.23 5.58 -2.08
C PRO A 49 -23.17 6.42 -1.20
N ASP A 50 -23.72 5.83 -0.12
CA ASP A 50 -24.68 6.48 0.78
C ASP A 50 -24.00 7.14 1.99
N HIS A 51 -22.69 6.98 2.17
CA HIS A 51 -21.98 7.60 3.30
C HIS A 51 -21.74 9.09 3.05
N ASP A 52 -22.15 9.94 3.99
CA ASP A 52 -22.05 11.40 3.89
C ASP A 52 -20.67 11.91 3.46
N ASP A 53 -19.62 11.51 4.19
CA ASP A 53 -18.23 11.86 3.89
C ASP A 53 -17.52 10.89 2.92
N GLY A 54 -18.07 9.70 2.69
CA GLY A 54 -17.43 8.59 1.98
C GLY A 54 -17.81 8.50 0.51
N LYS A 55 -19.00 8.99 0.16
CA LYS A 55 -19.63 8.86 -1.16
C LYS A 55 -18.76 9.31 -2.33
N HIS A 56 -17.96 10.37 -2.18
CA HIS A 56 -17.07 10.83 -3.25
C HIS A 56 -15.97 9.79 -3.56
N LYS A 57 -15.50 9.04 -2.56
CA LYS A 57 -14.53 7.95 -2.74
C LYS A 57 -15.20 6.74 -3.42
N ALA A 58 -16.41 6.41 -2.99
CA ALA A 58 -17.20 5.35 -3.61
C ALA A 58 -17.46 5.63 -5.09
N HIS A 59 -17.81 6.88 -5.42
CA HIS A 59 -17.95 7.31 -6.81
C HIS A 59 -16.66 7.15 -7.63
N LEU A 60 -15.49 7.50 -7.08
CA LEU A 60 -14.21 7.29 -7.75
C LEU A 60 -13.93 5.81 -8.00
N PHE A 61 -14.12 4.96 -6.98
CA PHE A 61 -13.95 3.51 -7.12
C PHE A 61 -14.86 2.91 -8.18
N SER A 62 -16.15 3.24 -8.15
CA SER A 62 -17.12 2.75 -9.12
C SER A 62 -16.81 3.25 -10.54
N SER A 63 -16.47 4.54 -10.69
CA SER A 63 -16.23 5.12 -12.01
C SER A 63 -14.94 4.59 -12.65
N ILE A 64 -13.85 4.55 -11.88
CA ILE A 64 -12.51 4.23 -12.41
C ILE A 64 -12.27 2.73 -12.45
N LEU A 65 -12.73 1.98 -11.45
CA LEU A 65 -12.43 0.55 -11.32
C LEU A 65 -13.69 -0.34 -11.39
N GLY A 66 -14.89 0.23 -11.28
CA GLY A 66 -16.11 -0.57 -11.18
C GLY A 66 -16.24 -1.30 -9.84
N MET A 67 -15.49 -0.89 -8.82
CA MET A 67 -15.56 -1.52 -7.49
C MET A 67 -16.68 -0.92 -6.65
N THR A 68 -17.44 -1.79 -5.98
CA THR A 68 -18.51 -1.43 -5.04
C THR A 68 -18.21 -1.99 -3.65
N ALA A 69 -19.10 -1.78 -2.69
CA ALA A 69 -19.01 -2.34 -1.34
C ALA A 69 -18.85 -3.88 -1.33
N ASP A 70 -19.36 -4.58 -2.36
CA ASP A 70 -19.24 -6.03 -2.49
C ASP A 70 -17.78 -6.48 -2.71
N ASN A 71 -16.92 -5.60 -3.21
CA ASN A 71 -15.50 -5.89 -3.45
C ASN A 71 -14.59 -5.51 -2.27
N ALA A 72 -15.16 -5.18 -1.11
CA ALA A 72 -14.41 -4.66 0.02
C ALA A 72 -13.39 -5.67 0.59
N GLU A 73 -13.70 -6.97 0.55
CA GLU A 73 -12.80 -8.00 1.06
C GLU A 73 -11.61 -8.24 0.12
N GLU A 74 -11.83 -8.23 -1.18
CA GLU A 74 -10.75 -8.30 -2.18
C GLU A 74 -9.85 -7.07 -2.08
N LEU A 75 -10.43 -5.87 -1.96
CA LEU A 75 -9.66 -4.66 -1.74
C LEU A 75 -8.82 -4.76 -0.46
N ARG A 76 -9.37 -5.33 0.62
CA ARG A 76 -8.63 -5.56 1.87
C ARG A 76 -7.40 -6.44 1.65
N GLN A 77 -7.56 -7.57 0.98
CA GLN A 77 -6.47 -8.50 0.70
C GLN A 77 -5.37 -7.85 -0.15
N ILE A 78 -5.78 -7.08 -1.16
CA ILE A 78 -4.87 -6.32 -2.02
C ILE A 78 -4.09 -5.29 -1.17
N ILE A 79 -4.76 -4.50 -0.33
CA ILE A 79 -4.11 -3.52 0.54
C ILE A 79 -3.04 -4.20 1.40
N PHE A 80 -3.34 -5.34 2.05
CA PHE A 80 -2.36 -6.07 2.85
C PHE A 80 -1.12 -6.50 2.07
N LYS A 81 -1.30 -6.93 0.81
CA LYS A 81 -0.18 -7.28 -0.07
C LYS A 81 0.65 -6.05 -0.44
N MET A 82 0.00 -4.95 -0.79
CA MET A 82 0.68 -3.78 -1.36
C MET A 82 1.45 -2.98 -0.31
N ILE A 83 0.95 -2.85 0.93
CA ILE A 83 1.66 -2.12 1.99
C ILE A 83 2.99 -2.76 2.42
N LYS A 84 3.21 -4.05 2.10
CA LYS A 84 4.46 -4.77 2.39
C LYS A 84 5.56 -4.51 1.36
N THR A 85 5.22 -3.95 0.20
CA THR A 85 6.14 -3.79 -0.93
C THR A 85 6.22 -2.36 -1.45
N HIS A 86 5.37 -1.47 -0.96
CA HIS A 86 5.29 -0.08 -1.41
C HIS A 86 5.72 0.88 -0.30
N GLU A 87 6.38 1.96 -0.71
CA GLU A 87 6.85 3.00 0.18
C GLU A 87 5.69 3.71 0.89
N ALA A 88 5.84 3.86 2.21
CA ALA A 88 5.01 4.71 3.04
C ALA A 88 5.64 6.10 3.15
N LYS A 89 4.85 7.11 2.79
CA LYS A 89 5.19 8.52 2.98
C LYS A 89 4.75 8.97 4.36
N LEU A 90 5.66 9.64 5.08
CA LEU A 90 5.38 10.22 6.39
C LEU A 90 4.41 11.40 6.24
N GLY A 91 3.33 11.38 7.01
CA GLY A 91 2.35 12.46 7.08
C GLY A 91 2.48 13.31 8.35
N ARG A 92 1.46 14.12 8.62
CA ARG A 92 1.37 14.93 9.84
C ARG A 92 1.27 14.05 11.09
N LYS A 93 2.03 14.40 12.12
CA LYS A 93 1.81 13.96 13.51
C LYS A 93 0.86 14.91 14.23
N ASP A 94 -0.09 14.37 14.98
CA ASP A 94 -0.95 15.15 15.87
C ASP A 94 -1.17 14.42 17.21
N LYS A 95 -2.11 14.93 18.02
CA LYS A 95 -2.42 14.37 19.34
C LYS A 95 -2.91 12.92 19.31
N TYR A 96 -3.40 12.43 18.17
CA TYR A 96 -3.89 11.06 18.02
C TYR A 96 -2.78 10.10 17.61
N GLY A 97 -1.76 10.58 16.91
CA GLY A 97 -0.61 9.76 16.51
C GLY A 97 0.08 10.25 15.25
N GLN A 98 0.84 9.34 14.64
CA GLN A 98 1.59 9.59 13.41
C GLN A 98 0.81 9.07 12.20
N ARG A 99 0.60 9.93 11.18
CA ARG A 99 -0.03 9.53 9.91
C ARG A 99 0.99 9.09 8.87
N TYR A 100 0.55 8.20 7.99
CA TYR A 100 1.27 7.75 6.80
C TYR A 100 0.34 7.61 5.61
N THR A 101 0.88 7.67 4.40
CA THR A 101 0.17 7.27 3.18
C THR A 101 0.97 6.27 2.38
N VAL A 102 0.31 5.27 1.79
CA VAL A 102 0.92 4.35 0.83
C VAL A 102 0.14 4.47 -0.47
N ASP A 103 0.85 4.74 -1.56
CA ASP A 103 0.31 4.85 -2.92
C ASP A 103 0.73 3.63 -3.72
N PHE A 104 -0.19 3.00 -4.44
CA PHE A 104 0.12 1.87 -5.31
C PHE A 104 -0.83 1.73 -6.49
N THR A 105 -0.36 1.13 -7.58
CA THR A 105 -1.22 0.82 -8.74
C THR A 105 -2.07 -0.42 -8.45
N LEU A 106 -3.39 -0.25 -8.46
CA LEU A 106 -4.36 -1.33 -8.45
C LEU A 106 -4.80 -1.64 -9.88
N LYS A 107 -4.64 -2.90 -10.29
CA LYS A 107 -5.25 -3.44 -11.51
C LYS A 107 -6.49 -4.23 -11.14
N TRP A 108 -7.61 -3.93 -11.77
CA TRP A 108 -8.88 -4.60 -11.52
C TRP A 108 -9.59 -4.82 -12.84
N GLN A 109 -9.80 -6.09 -13.20
CA GLN A 109 -10.31 -6.48 -14.52
C GLN A 109 -9.46 -5.84 -15.64
N ASN A 110 -10.07 -5.10 -16.56
CA ASN A 110 -9.41 -4.35 -17.63
C ASN A 110 -9.08 -2.89 -17.27
N LYS A 111 -9.20 -2.51 -16.00
CA LYS A 111 -8.99 -1.14 -15.52
C LYS A 111 -7.81 -1.06 -14.56
N SER A 112 -7.29 0.16 -14.36
CA SER A 112 -6.25 0.42 -13.38
C SER A 112 -6.32 1.83 -12.82
N ALA A 113 -5.95 2.00 -11.56
CA ALA A 113 -5.86 3.29 -10.89
C ALA A 113 -4.71 3.31 -9.88
N ILE A 114 -4.21 4.50 -9.55
CA ILE A 114 -3.37 4.66 -8.36
C ILE A 114 -4.31 4.77 -7.16
N ILE A 115 -4.12 3.90 -6.17
CA ILE A 115 -4.86 3.91 -4.91
C ILE A 115 -3.97 4.52 -3.84
N ARG A 116 -4.53 5.47 -3.09
CA ARG A 116 -3.94 5.99 -1.86
C ARG A 116 -4.63 5.37 -0.65
N THR A 117 -3.83 4.76 0.23
CA THR A 117 -4.26 4.35 1.57
C THR A 117 -3.67 5.27 2.62
N GLY A 118 -4.50 5.75 3.54
CA GLY A 118 -4.07 6.57 4.67
C GLY A 118 -4.09 5.78 5.96
N TRP A 119 -3.06 5.93 6.77
CA TRP A 119 -2.84 5.15 7.99
C TRP A 119 -2.56 6.06 9.18
N ILE A 120 -2.94 5.59 10.37
CA ILE A 120 -2.50 6.17 11.64
C ILE A 120 -1.85 5.10 12.51
N ILE A 121 -0.72 5.44 13.10
CA ILE A 121 -0.13 4.71 14.22
C ILE A 121 -0.37 5.58 15.46
N GLU A 122 -1.27 5.14 16.32
CA GLU A 122 -1.61 5.87 17.54
C GLU A 122 -0.42 5.94 18.50
N ASN A 123 -0.42 6.94 19.39
CA ASN A 123 0.63 7.07 20.40
C ASN A 123 0.74 5.78 21.24
N HIS A 124 1.97 5.31 21.45
CA HIS A 124 2.28 4.07 22.16
C HIS A 124 1.71 2.78 21.52
N SER A 125 1.17 2.85 20.31
CA SER A 125 0.70 1.69 19.54
C SER A 125 1.75 1.21 18.54
N LYS A 126 1.72 -0.10 18.25
CA LYS A 126 2.47 -0.74 17.14
C LYS A 126 1.53 -1.34 16.10
N ILE A 127 0.31 -0.78 16.01
CA ILE A 127 -0.76 -1.26 15.14
C ILE A 127 -1.17 -0.12 14.21
N PRO A 128 -0.71 -0.12 12.94
CA PRO A 128 -1.20 0.79 11.92
C PRO A 128 -2.67 0.50 11.64
N LYS A 129 -3.52 1.52 11.72
CA LYS A 129 -4.95 1.40 11.41
C LYS A 129 -5.27 2.17 10.14
N LEU A 130 -6.00 1.53 9.23
CA LEU A 130 -6.49 2.21 8.02
C LEU A 130 -7.48 3.33 8.42
N THR A 131 -7.23 4.52 7.91
CA THR A 131 -8.09 5.71 8.14
C THR A 131 -8.91 6.06 6.91
N THR A 132 -8.36 5.85 5.71
CA THR A 132 -9.01 6.14 4.43
C THR A 132 -8.38 5.34 3.29
N CYS A 133 -9.11 5.13 2.20
CA CYS A 133 -8.65 4.50 0.96
C CYS A 133 -9.43 5.11 -0.21
N TYR A 134 -8.75 5.54 -1.28
CA TYR A 134 -9.41 6.11 -2.46
C TYR A 134 -8.50 6.09 -3.71
N PRO A 135 -9.06 6.03 -4.92
CA PRO A 135 -8.32 6.30 -6.16
C PRO A 135 -7.91 7.78 -6.25
N LEU A 136 -6.71 8.05 -6.79
CA LEU A 136 -6.21 9.40 -7.09
C LEU A 136 -6.66 9.88 -8.47
#